data_AF-A0A3B3HK61-F1
#
_entry.id   AF-A0A3B3HK61-F1
#
_cell.length_a   1.000
_cell.length_b   1.000
_cell.length_c   1.000
_cell.angle_alpha   90.00
_cell.angle_beta   90.00
_cell.angle_gamma   90.00
#
_symmetry.space_group_name_H-M   'P 1'
#
loop_
_entity.id
_entity.type
_entity.pdbx_description
1 polymer ?
#
loop_
_entity_poly.entity_id
_entity_poly.type
_entity_poly.pdbx_seq_one_letter_code
_entity_poly.pdbx_strand_id
1 'polypeptide(L)'
;MRSSNFLFMDNNVPRRGARIVTARLWEVGVPCMVWPAMSSDLNPMEDVLDQLNQRLDDCTLSPSDLAEQHMALVEEWYVRFMR
;
A
#
# COMPACT_ATOMS: atom_id res chain seq x y z
N MET A 1 24.00 9.48 12.20
CA MET A 1 22.86 8.94 11.42
C MET A 1 21.62 9.13 12.28
N ARG A 2 20.65 9.98 11.90
CA ARG A 2 19.39 10.07 12.65
C ARG A 2 18.61 8.80 12.34
N SER A 3 18.43 7.93 13.32
CA SER A 3 17.55 6.78 13.19
C SER A 3 16.12 7.31 13.05
N SER A 4 15.53 7.17 11.88
CA SER A 4 14.09 7.36 11.70
C SER A 4 13.35 6.30 12.52
N ASN A 5 12.24 6.65 13.15
CA ASN A 5 11.37 5.68 13.84
C ASN A 5 10.42 4.93 12.86
N PHE A 6 10.58 5.17 11.56
CA PHE A 6 9.76 4.56 10.51
C PHE A 6 10.47 3.38 9.88
N LEU A 7 9.73 2.28 9.70
CA LEU A 7 10.16 1.07 9.03
C LEU A 7 9.35 0.92 7.73
N PHE A 8 10.03 0.69 6.61
CA PHE A 8 9.38 0.38 5.35
C PHE A 8 9.00 -1.10 5.32
N MET A 9 7.74 -1.39 5.00
CA MET A 9 7.21 -2.75 4.78
C MET A 9 6.67 -2.85 3.35
N ASP A 10 6.98 -3.96 2.68
CA ASP A 10 6.44 -4.36 1.38
C ASP A 10 6.18 -5.87 1.40
N ASN A 11 5.36 -6.36 0.49
CA ASN A 11 4.90 -7.75 0.43
C ASN A 11 5.96 -8.78 -0.02
N ASN A 12 7.22 -8.36 -0.18
CA ASN A 12 8.36 -9.15 -0.66
C ASN A 12 8.06 -10.00 -1.93
N VAL A 13 7.05 -9.61 -2.71
CA VAL A 13 6.75 -10.24 -3.99
C VAL A 13 7.92 -9.92 -4.93
N PRO A 14 8.51 -10.90 -5.62
CA PRO A 14 9.63 -10.66 -6.51
C PRO A 14 9.27 -9.64 -7.61
N ARG A 15 9.72 -8.39 -7.46
CA ARG A 15 9.48 -7.30 -8.42
C ARG A 15 10.73 -7.07 -9.27
N ARG A 16 10.51 -6.86 -10.58
CA ARG A 16 11.55 -6.33 -11.48
C ARG A 16 11.96 -4.95 -10.96
N GLY A 17 13.21 -4.79 -10.54
CA GLY A 17 13.73 -3.53 -9.99
C GLY A 17 13.85 -3.48 -8.46
N ALA A 18 13.57 -4.58 -7.73
CA ALA A 18 13.71 -4.64 -6.27
C ALA A 18 15.08 -4.11 -5.77
N ARG A 19 16.18 -4.44 -6.48
CA ARG A 19 17.53 -3.94 -6.15
C ARG A 19 17.63 -2.41 -6.16
N ILE A 20 16.96 -1.74 -7.09
CA ILE A 20 16.97 -0.28 -7.19
C ILE A 20 16.20 0.32 -6.02
N VAL A 21 15.03 -0.25 -5.70
CA VAL A 21 14.22 0.18 -4.55
C VAL A 21 15.01 0.01 -3.24
N THR A 22 15.65 -1.14 -3.02
CA THR A 22 16.46 -1.39 -1.84
C THR A 22 17.65 -0.43 -1.73
N ALA A 23 18.34 -0.16 -2.83
CA ALA A 23 19.44 0.81 -2.86
C ALA A 23 18.96 2.22 -2.48
N ARG A 24 17.79 2.64 -3.00
CA ARG A 24 17.22 3.95 -2.67
C ARG A 24 16.79 4.06 -1.21
N LEU A 25 16.15 3.03 -0.66
CA LEU A 25 15.78 2.98 0.76
C LEU A 25 17.00 3.11 1.67
N TRP A 26 18.10 2.46 1.30
CA TRP A 26 19.37 2.59 2.00
C TRP A 26 19.97 4.00 1.91
N GLU A 27 19.99 4.60 0.72
CA GLU A 27 20.47 5.98 0.50
C GLU A 27 19.72 7.02 1.35
N VAL A 28 18.39 6.89 1.46
CA VAL A 28 17.57 7.81 2.26
C VAL A 28 17.53 7.47 3.75
N GLY A 29 18.20 6.39 4.17
CA GLY A 29 18.29 5.97 5.58
C GLY A 29 16.98 5.43 6.15
N VAL A 30 16.10 4.87 5.30
CA VAL A 30 14.85 4.24 5.73
C VAL A 30 15.10 2.73 5.89
N PRO A 31 15.02 2.19 7.11
CA PRO A 31 15.16 0.76 7.31
C PRO A 31 13.98 0.01 6.66
N CYS A 32 14.26 -1.13 6.05
CA CYS A 32 13.25 -2.02 5.45
C CYS A 32 13.09 -3.27 6.33
N MET A 33 11.85 -3.68 6.59
CA MET A 33 11.56 -4.92 7.29
C MET A 33 11.83 -6.10 6.37
N VAL A 34 12.61 -7.08 6.84
CA VAL A 34 12.78 -8.34 6.13
C VAL A 34 11.53 -9.20 6.38
N TRP A 35 10.65 -9.28 5.40
CA TRP A 35 9.40 -10.04 5.47
C TRP A 35 9.55 -11.43 4.82
N PRO A 36 8.98 -12.51 5.38
CA PRO A 36 8.96 -13.82 4.72
C PRO A 36 8.25 -13.73 3.37
N ALA A 37 8.71 -14.50 2.38
CA ALA A 37 7.98 -14.63 1.12
C ALA A 37 6.69 -15.43 1.37
N MET A 38 5.59 -15.05 0.72
CA MET A 38 4.26 -15.69 0.81
C MET A 38 3.49 -15.53 2.12
N SER A 39 3.78 -14.50 2.92
CA SER A 39 2.96 -14.10 4.07
C SER A 39 2.13 -12.85 3.76
N SER A 40 1.24 -12.98 2.77
CA SER A 40 0.30 -11.93 2.36
C SER A 40 -0.74 -11.64 3.44
N ASP A 41 -1.11 -12.67 4.21
CA ASP A 41 -2.01 -12.62 5.36
C ASP A 41 -1.50 -11.70 6.48
N LEU A 42 -0.19 -11.46 6.52
CA LEU A 42 0.43 -10.63 7.54
C LEU A 42 0.78 -9.22 7.05
N ASN A 43 0.45 -8.87 5.81
CA ASN A 43 0.64 -7.53 5.27
C ASN A 43 -0.59 -6.66 5.60
N PRO A 44 -0.49 -5.67 6.51
CA PRO A 44 -1.63 -4.82 6.86
C PRO A 44 -2.21 -4.04 5.66
N MET A 45 -1.42 -3.87 4.60
CA MET A 45 -1.90 -3.24 3.37
C MET A 45 -2.95 -4.07 2.65
N GLU A 46 -2.90 -5.40 2.71
CA GLU A 46 -3.92 -6.25 2.07
C GLU A 46 -5.28 -6.04 2.75
N ASP A 47 -5.32 -5.97 4.09
CA ASP A 47 -6.56 -5.70 4.84
C ASP A 47 -7.14 -4.31 4.52
N VAL A 48 -6.28 -3.29 4.39
CA VAL A 48 -6.70 -1.95 3.95
C VAL A 48 -7.26 -1.97 2.52
N LEU A 49 -6.62 -2.72 1.61
CA LEU A 49 -7.06 -2.85 0.23
C LEU A 49 -8.39 -3.61 0.12
N ASP A 50 -8.56 -4.70 0.88
CA ASP A 50 -9.80 -5.49 0.90
C ASP A 50 -10.99 -4.65 1.39
N GLN A 51 -10.79 -3.86 2.46
CA GLN A 51 -11.83 -2.95 2.96
C GLN A 51 -12.20 -1.87 1.94
N LEU A 52 -11.23 -1.39 1.17
CA LEU A 52 -11.45 -0.37 0.15
C LEU A 52 -12.18 -0.96 -1.07
N ASN A 53 -11.77 -2.15 -1.52
CA ASN A 53 -12.42 -2.87 -2.62
C ASN A 53 -13.87 -3.22 -2.29
N GLN A 54 -14.14 -3.74 -1.09
CA GLN A 54 -15.49 -4.07 -0.65
C GLN A 54 -16.44 -2.86 -0.74
N ARG A 55 -15.95 -1.66 -0.42
CA ARG A 55 -16.78 -0.45 -0.52
C ARG A 55 -16.95 0.04 -1.94
N LEU A 56 -15.93 -0.07 -2.77
CA LEU A 56 -16.07 0.21 -4.19
C LEU A 56 -17.09 -0.74 -4.83
N ASP A 57 -17.17 -1.99 -4.39
CA ASP A 57 -18.19 -2.94 -4.81
C ASP A 57 -19.59 -2.59 -4.27
N ASP A 58 -19.68 -2.10 -3.02
CA ASP A 58 -20.93 -1.64 -2.40
C ASP A 58 -21.41 -0.26 -2.90
N CYS A 59 -20.55 0.50 -3.57
CA CYS A 59 -20.91 1.79 -4.16
C CYS A 59 -21.97 1.59 -5.25
N THR A 60 -23.16 2.16 -5.01
CA THR A 60 -24.33 2.07 -5.91
C THR A 60 -24.09 2.64 -7.30
N LEU A 61 -23.12 3.54 -7.45
CA LEU A 61 -22.57 3.95 -8.73
C LEU A 61 -21.31 3.12 -8.97
N SER A 62 -21.46 1.96 -9.62
CA SER A 62 -20.31 1.19 -10.08
C SER A 62 -19.48 2.08 -11.00
N PRO A 63 -18.29 2.53 -10.58
CA PRO A 63 -17.54 3.52 -11.33
C PRO A 63 -17.07 2.86 -12.63
N SER A 64 -17.65 3.31 -13.75
CA SER A 64 -17.56 2.62 -15.04
C SER A 64 -16.33 3.06 -15.84
N ASP A 65 -15.82 4.24 -15.55
CA ASP A 65 -14.59 4.82 -16.09
C ASP A 65 -13.49 4.93 -15.02
N LEU A 66 -12.23 4.92 -15.46
CA LEU A 66 -11.04 5.10 -14.64
C LEU A 66 -11.06 6.41 -13.83
N ALA A 67 -11.63 7.49 -14.36
CA ALA A 67 -11.72 8.75 -13.62
C ALA A 67 -12.69 8.63 -12.43
N GLU A 68 -13.82 7.95 -12.62
CA GLU A 68 -14.79 7.69 -11.55
C GLU A 68 -14.20 6.75 -10.51
N GLN A 69 -13.48 5.70 -10.93
CA GLN A 69 -12.77 4.78 -10.03
C GLN A 69 -11.73 5.51 -9.18
N HIS A 70 -10.93 6.39 -9.81
CA HIS A 70 -9.93 7.20 -9.10
C HIS A 70 -10.60 8.12 -8.06
N MET A 71 -11.68 8.81 -8.43
CA MET A 71 -12.40 9.69 -7.50
C MET A 71 -13.00 8.94 -6.32
N ALA A 72 -13.69 7.82 -6.57
CA ALA A 72 -14.26 6.99 -5.51
C ALA A 72 -13.20 6.46 -4.54
N LEU A 73 -12.04 6.03 -5.06
CA LEU A 73 -10.90 5.58 -4.25
C LEU A 73 -10.38 6.69 -3.33
N VAL A 74 -10.21 7.90 -3.87
CA VAL A 74 -9.70 9.06 -3.14
C VAL A 74 -10.68 9.48 -2.04
N GLU A 75 -11.97 9.55 -2.35
CA GLU A 75 -13.00 9.91 -1.37
C GLU A 75 -13.05 8.92 -0.20
N GLU A 76 -13.12 7.61 -0.49
CA GLU A 76 -13.12 6.57 0.54
C GLU A 76 -11.85 6.58 1.40
N TRP A 77 -10.69 6.81 0.78
CA TRP A 77 -9.42 6.93 1.50
C TRP A 77 -9.43 8.08 2.51
N TYR A 78 -9.84 9.27 2.07
CA TYR A 78 -9.88 10.45 2.94
C TYR A 78 -10.87 10.31 4.09
N VAL A 79 -12.04 9.73 3.84
CA VAL A 79 -13.07 9.54 4.87
C VAL A 79 -12.60 8.62 5.99
N ARG A 80 -11.77 7.60 5.68
CA ARG A 80 -11.46 6.51 6.62
C ARG A 80 -10.07 6.56 7.26
N PHE A 81 -9.04 7.00 6.55
CA PHE A 81 -7.65 6.84 7.01
C PHE A 81 -6.94 8.17 7.34
N MET A 82 -7.54 9.30 6.97
CA MET A 82 -6.96 10.64 7.15
C MET A 82 -7.74 11.52 8.13
N ARG A 83 -8.70 10.94 8.88
CA ARG A 83 -9.54 11.66 9.85
C ARG A 83 -9.14 11.37 11.29
#